data_AF-A0A534PCU5-F1
#
_entry.id   AF-A0A534PCU5-F1
#
_cell.length_a   1.000
_cell.length_b   1.000
_cell.length_c   1.000
_cell.angle_alpha   90.00
_cell.angle_beta   90.00
_cell.angle_gamma   90.00
#
_symmetry.space_group_name_H-M   'P 1'
#
loop_
_entity.id
_entity.type
_entity.pdbx_description
1 polymer ?
#
loop_
_entity_poly.entity_id
_entity_poly.type
_entity_poly.pdbx_seq_one_letter_code
_entity_poly.pdbx_strand_id
1 'polypeptide(L)'
;MFVRTTLSSKNLVSVTASHELSEMLADPAIDLAAEAPDGTFYAYEVADPVEEETFEIDGIPMSNFVYPSWFEGFRKANSDKFDDLGSCKKPFQIRPGGYMSIFKEGQWTQIFGSKRSENRFQREDRRERRPTRRGRPLEISQLTPAGQREGPALARRSRGRA
;
A
#
# COMPACT_ATOMS: atom_id res chain seq x y z
N MET A 1 11.22 -2.55 9.84
CA MET A 1 11.18 -1.75 11.07
C MET A 1 12.34 -0.76 11.12
N PHE A 2 12.04 0.53 11.17
CA PHE A 2 13.02 1.61 11.01
C PHE A 2 13.10 2.52 12.23
N VAL A 3 13.72 2.03 13.30
CA VAL A 3 13.71 2.71 14.62
C VAL A 3 14.25 4.13 14.57
N ARG A 4 15.35 4.38 13.84
CA ARG A 4 15.95 5.71 13.73
C ARG A 4 14.98 6.73 13.13
N THR A 5 14.34 6.35 12.02
CA THR A 5 13.40 7.20 11.29
C THR A 5 12.13 7.42 12.11
N THR A 6 11.60 6.38 12.74
CA THR A 6 10.45 6.48 13.67
C THR A 6 10.70 7.50 14.78
N LEU A 7 11.85 7.42 15.46
CA LEU A 7 12.21 8.36 16.52
C LEU A 7 12.43 9.78 15.98
N SER A 8 13.02 9.93 14.80
CA SER A 8 13.23 11.24 14.16
C SER A 8 11.91 11.95 13.82
N SER A 9 10.88 11.17 13.45
CA SER A 9 9.53 11.64 13.19
C SER A 9 8.69 11.83 14.46
N LYS A 10 9.29 11.60 15.64
CA LYS A 10 8.61 11.66 16.96
C LYS A 10 7.43 10.68 17.11
N ASN A 11 7.46 9.58 16.36
CA ASN A 11 6.49 8.51 16.48
C ASN A 11 6.93 7.49 17.54
N LEU A 12 5.97 6.73 18.06
CA LEU A 12 6.23 5.67 19.03
C LEU A 12 6.69 4.41 18.31
N VAL A 13 7.79 3.81 18.80
CA VAL A 13 8.37 2.60 18.20
C VAL A 13 7.41 1.41 18.26
N SER A 14 6.66 1.25 19.36
CA SER A 14 5.67 0.19 19.50
C SER A 14 4.55 0.32 18.48
N VAL A 15 4.00 1.53 18.30
CA VAL A 15 2.96 1.81 17.31
C VAL A 15 3.46 1.50 15.90
N THR A 16 4.61 2.05 15.48
CA THR A 16 5.17 1.71 14.17
C THR A 16 5.46 0.22 14.03
N ALA A 17 5.95 -0.45 15.09
CA ALA A 17 6.23 -1.88 15.05
C ALA A 17 4.98 -2.73 14.85
N SER A 18 3.94 -2.44 15.62
CA SER A 18 2.65 -3.13 15.50
C SER A 18 1.96 -2.86 14.16
N HIS A 19 2.07 -1.63 13.61
CA HIS A 19 1.60 -1.29 12.27
C HIS A 19 2.26 -2.18 11.23
N GLU A 20 3.58 -2.12 11.12
CA GLU A 20 4.31 -2.88 10.10
C GLU A 20 4.15 -4.40 10.30
N LEU A 21 3.97 -4.85 11.55
CA LEU A 21 3.72 -6.26 11.86
C LEU A 21 2.33 -6.70 11.39
N SER A 22 1.28 -5.91 11.61
CA SER A 22 -0.07 -6.25 11.16
C SER A 22 -0.13 -6.29 9.63
N GLU A 23 0.56 -5.36 8.96
CA GLU A 23 0.68 -5.35 7.50
C GLU A 23 1.36 -6.60 6.97
N MET A 24 2.54 -6.95 7.50
CA MET A 24 3.24 -8.16 7.08
C MET A 24 2.50 -9.46 7.41
N LEU A 25 1.68 -9.46 8.47
CA LEU A 25 0.89 -10.64 8.83
C LEU A 25 -0.27 -10.85 7.84
N ALA A 26 -0.87 -9.76 7.36
CA ALA A 26 -1.97 -9.80 6.40
C ALA A 26 -1.49 -10.07 4.97
N ASP A 27 -0.42 -9.41 4.54
CA ASP A 27 0.17 -9.55 3.20
C ASP A 27 1.71 -9.49 3.25
N PRO A 28 2.39 -10.61 3.53
CA PRO A 28 3.86 -10.65 3.63
C PRO A 28 4.58 -10.44 2.29
N ALA A 29 3.88 -10.63 1.16
CA ALA A 29 4.44 -10.55 -0.19
C ALA A 29 4.18 -9.20 -0.85
N ILE A 30 3.26 -8.39 -0.30
CA ILE A 30 2.84 -7.09 -0.83
C ILE A 30 2.30 -7.27 -2.26
N ASP A 31 1.45 -8.28 -2.44
CA ASP A 31 0.85 -8.64 -3.73
C ASP A 31 -0.67 -8.84 -3.70
N LEU A 32 -1.32 -8.55 -2.58
CA LEU A 32 -2.77 -8.60 -2.42
C LEU A 32 -3.41 -7.22 -2.57
N ALA A 33 -4.60 -7.21 -3.18
CA ALA A 33 -5.50 -6.07 -3.23
C ALA A 33 -6.96 -6.53 -3.18
N ALA A 34 -7.82 -5.73 -2.57
CA ALA A 34 -9.26 -5.95 -2.52
C ALA A 34 -9.98 -5.05 -3.53
N GLU A 35 -10.87 -5.63 -4.33
CA GLU A 35 -11.72 -4.88 -5.25
C GLU A 35 -12.95 -4.33 -4.54
N ALA A 36 -13.14 -3.02 -4.58
CA ALA A 36 -14.36 -2.35 -4.11
C ALA A 36 -15.49 -2.45 -5.16
N PRO A 37 -16.76 -2.24 -4.78
CA PRO A 37 -17.89 -2.35 -5.72
C PRO A 37 -17.85 -1.39 -6.92
N ASP A 38 -17.05 -0.33 -6.84
CA ASP A 38 -16.83 0.63 -7.92
C ASP A 38 -15.66 0.25 -8.85
N GLY A 39 -15.07 -0.93 -8.67
CA GLY A 39 -13.92 -1.43 -9.42
C GLY A 39 -12.57 -0.86 -8.98
N THR A 40 -12.54 -0.02 -7.93
CA THR A 40 -11.28 0.46 -7.34
C THR A 40 -10.62 -0.65 -6.55
N PHE A 41 -9.35 -0.94 -6.81
CA PHE A 41 -8.57 -1.87 -6.00
C PHE A 41 -7.90 -1.12 -4.85
N TYR A 42 -8.02 -1.62 -3.63
CA TYR A 42 -7.32 -1.13 -2.45
C TYR A 42 -6.20 -2.10 -2.12
N ALA A 43 -4.99 -1.61 -1.87
CA ALA A 43 -3.92 -2.48 -1.36
C ALA A 43 -4.38 -3.13 -0.06
N TYR A 44 -3.93 -4.35 0.21
CA TYR A 44 -4.31 -5.08 1.42
C TYR A 44 -3.50 -4.61 2.64
N GLU A 45 -3.48 -3.29 2.86
CA GLU A 45 -2.78 -2.62 3.96
C GLU A 45 -3.78 -2.36 5.11
N VAL A 46 -3.74 -3.18 6.16
CA VAL A 46 -4.76 -3.29 7.23
C VAL A 46 -4.68 -2.20 8.29
N ALA A 47 -3.54 -1.55 8.51
CA ALA A 47 -3.37 -0.48 9.50
C ALA A 47 -3.43 0.92 8.86
N ASP A 48 -3.09 1.03 7.57
CA ASP A 48 -3.12 2.29 6.81
C ASP A 48 -4.45 3.09 6.88
N PRO A 49 -5.65 2.49 6.74
CA PRO A 49 -6.90 3.26 6.76
C PRO A 49 -7.23 3.85 8.16
N VAL A 50 -6.54 3.38 9.20
CA VAL A 50 -6.71 3.75 10.61
C VAL A 50 -5.40 4.24 11.26
N GLU A 51 -4.37 4.61 10.47
CA GLU A 51 -2.95 4.79 10.86
C GLU A 51 -2.70 5.56 12.18
N GLU A 52 -3.52 6.59 12.49
CA GLU A 52 -3.32 7.42 13.69
C GLU A 52 -4.07 6.93 14.94
N GLU A 53 -4.90 5.90 14.80
CA GLU A 53 -5.67 5.38 15.91
C GLU A 53 -4.88 4.29 16.62
N THR A 54 -4.83 4.35 17.96
CA THR A 54 -4.04 3.44 18.78
C THR A 54 -4.85 2.91 19.95
N PHE A 55 -4.49 1.72 20.40
CA PHE A 55 -5.01 1.09 21.62
C PHE A 55 -3.85 0.58 22.47
N GLU A 56 -4.10 0.22 23.73
CA GLU A 56 -3.04 -0.24 24.64
C GLU A 56 -3.12 -1.75 24.90
N ILE A 57 -1.96 -2.39 24.94
CA ILE A 57 -1.77 -3.74 25.47
C ILE A 57 -0.74 -3.61 26.60
N ASP A 58 -1.14 -3.93 27.84
CA ASP A 58 -0.28 -3.84 29.02
C ASP A 58 0.40 -2.46 29.19
N GLY A 59 -0.33 -1.38 28.85
CA GLY A 59 0.17 0.00 28.89
C GLY A 59 1.13 0.37 27.77
N ILE A 60 1.32 -0.51 26.77
CA ILE A 60 2.12 -0.24 25.58
C ILE A 60 1.16 0.11 24.42
N PRO A 61 1.29 1.29 23.79
CA PRO A 61 0.44 1.68 22.69
C PRO A 61 0.77 0.90 21.42
N MET A 62 -0.27 0.38 20.77
CA MET A 62 -0.26 -0.40 19.54
C MET A 62 -1.14 0.28 18.49
N SER A 63 -0.81 0.08 17.21
CA SER A 63 -1.58 0.56 16.07
C SER A 63 -2.91 -0.17 15.97
N ASN A 64 -3.99 0.56 15.66
CA ASN A 64 -5.25 -0.03 15.23
C ASN A 64 -5.07 -0.75 13.88
N PHE A 65 -6.01 -1.63 13.54
CA PHE A 65 -6.04 -2.34 12.27
C PHE A 65 -7.47 -2.70 11.89
N VAL A 66 -7.71 -2.88 10.60
CA VAL A 66 -9.01 -3.31 10.06
C VAL A 66 -9.12 -4.82 9.95
N TYR A 67 -10.35 -5.33 10.05
CA TYR A 67 -10.68 -6.73 9.84
C TYR A 67 -11.00 -7.02 8.37
N PRO A 68 -11.08 -8.30 7.95
CA PRO A 68 -11.51 -8.67 6.60
C PRO A 68 -12.83 -8.00 6.18
N SER A 69 -13.77 -7.81 7.12
CA SER A 69 -15.04 -7.12 6.91
C SER A 69 -14.90 -5.70 6.32
N TRP A 70 -13.78 -5.02 6.54
CA TRP A 70 -13.51 -3.70 5.96
C TRP A 70 -13.28 -3.75 4.44
N PHE A 71 -12.72 -4.85 3.94
CA PHE A 71 -12.49 -5.09 2.51
C PHE A 71 -13.71 -5.71 1.81
N GLU A 72 -14.75 -6.08 2.57
CA GLU A 72 -15.94 -6.75 2.03
C GLU A 72 -17.00 -5.72 1.60
N GLY A 73 -16.89 -5.24 0.37
CA GLY A 73 -17.75 -4.19 -0.20
C GLY A 73 -19.25 -4.49 -0.24
N PHE A 74 -19.66 -5.74 -0.01
CA PHE A 74 -21.06 -6.14 0.08
C PHE A 74 -21.66 -5.88 1.48
N ARG A 75 -20.87 -5.55 2.49
CA ARG A 75 -21.38 -5.28 3.85
C ARG A 75 -22.06 -3.91 3.95
N LYS A 76 -23.09 -3.86 4.79
CA LYS A 76 -23.82 -2.62 5.08
C LYS A 76 -23.08 -1.81 6.15
N ALA A 77 -23.38 -0.53 6.24
CA ALA A 77 -22.88 0.28 7.34
C ALA A 77 -23.36 -0.30 8.70
N ASN A 78 -22.46 -0.33 9.69
CA ASN A 78 -22.67 -0.85 11.03
C ASN A 78 -23.14 -2.32 11.09
N SER A 79 -22.96 -3.11 10.04
CA SER A 79 -23.35 -4.53 10.05
C SER A 79 -22.31 -5.46 10.67
N ASP A 80 -21.11 -4.96 10.94
CA ASP A 80 -20.01 -5.72 11.50
C ASP A 80 -19.02 -4.80 12.23
N LYS A 81 -18.05 -5.40 12.93
CA LYS A 81 -16.84 -4.74 13.42
C LYS A 81 -15.85 -4.64 12.25
N PHE A 82 -15.49 -3.43 11.85
CA PHE A 82 -14.62 -3.17 10.69
C PHE A 82 -13.16 -2.94 11.07
N ASP A 83 -12.89 -2.53 12.30
CA ASP A 83 -11.56 -2.29 12.86
C ASP A 83 -11.57 -2.62 14.35
N ASP A 84 -10.41 -2.77 14.96
CA ASP A 84 -10.32 -3.21 16.36
C ASP A 84 -10.97 -2.23 17.35
N LEU A 85 -10.84 -0.92 17.11
CA LEU A 85 -11.48 0.13 17.91
C LEU A 85 -12.96 0.38 17.57
N GLY A 86 -13.46 -0.20 16.47
CA GLY A 86 -14.81 0.03 15.96
C GLY A 86 -15.04 1.47 15.49
N SER A 87 -13.99 2.19 15.08
CA SER A 87 -14.09 3.56 14.55
C SER A 87 -14.64 3.61 13.12
N CYS A 88 -14.35 2.58 12.31
CA CYS A 88 -14.89 2.36 10.99
C CYS A 88 -16.31 1.83 11.08
N LYS A 89 -17.21 2.40 10.27
CA LYS A 89 -18.65 2.14 10.27
C LYS A 89 -19.12 1.49 8.97
N LYS A 90 -18.27 1.35 7.96
CA LYS A 90 -18.59 0.72 6.68
C LYS A 90 -17.31 0.23 5.98
N PRO A 91 -17.43 -0.68 5.01
CA PRO A 91 -16.30 -1.09 4.17
C PRO A 91 -15.60 0.10 3.50
N PHE A 92 -14.30 -0.05 3.27
CA PHE A 92 -13.45 0.94 2.59
C PHE A 92 -13.46 2.35 3.22
N GLN A 93 -13.86 2.47 4.49
CA GLN A 93 -13.83 3.75 5.19
C GLN A 93 -12.42 4.08 5.66
N ILE A 94 -11.89 5.20 5.18
CA ILE A 94 -10.62 5.76 5.66
C ILE A 94 -10.91 6.75 6.78
N ARG A 95 -10.25 6.57 7.93
CA ARG A 95 -10.37 7.47 9.09
C ARG A 95 -9.61 8.77 8.83
N PRO A 96 -9.96 9.89 9.49
CA PRO A 96 -9.33 11.19 9.23
C PRO A 96 -7.80 11.18 9.26
N GLY A 97 -7.20 10.32 10.08
CA GLY A 97 -5.76 10.17 10.18
C GLY A 97 -5.11 9.15 9.25
N GLY A 98 -5.91 8.29 8.62
CA GLY A 98 -5.45 7.25 7.72
C GLY A 98 -5.34 7.70 6.27
N TYR A 99 -4.85 6.77 5.45
CA TYR A 99 -4.75 6.87 4.00
C TYR A 99 -4.90 5.47 3.39
N MET A 100 -4.99 5.38 2.06
CA MET A 100 -4.87 4.12 1.36
C MET A 100 -4.22 4.27 -0.02
N SER A 101 -3.36 3.31 -0.34
CA SER A 101 -2.93 2.98 -1.69
C SER A 101 -4.09 2.37 -2.48
N ILE A 102 -4.53 3.03 -3.54
CA ILE A 102 -5.56 2.51 -4.45
C ILE A 102 -5.04 2.39 -5.89
N PHE A 103 -5.53 1.40 -6.62
CA PHE A 103 -5.35 1.28 -8.06
C PHE A 103 -6.66 1.54 -8.77
N LYS A 104 -6.65 2.59 -9.59
CA LYS A 104 -7.80 3.05 -10.38
C LYS A 104 -7.29 3.59 -11.71
N GLU A 105 -7.99 3.29 -12.79
CA GLU A 105 -7.66 3.80 -14.13
C GLU A 105 -6.21 3.49 -14.57
N GLY A 106 -5.70 2.30 -14.20
CA GLY A 106 -4.37 1.86 -14.61
C GLY A 106 -3.22 2.43 -13.77
N GLN A 107 -3.50 3.18 -12.70
CA GLN A 107 -2.48 3.83 -11.88
C GLN A 107 -2.69 3.60 -10.39
N TRP A 108 -1.57 3.44 -9.67
CA TRP A 108 -1.55 3.49 -8.21
C TRP A 108 -1.51 4.95 -7.74
N THR A 109 -2.42 5.32 -6.87
CA THR A 109 -2.47 6.62 -6.20
C THR A 109 -2.75 6.46 -4.71
N GLN A 110 -2.70 7.57 -3.97
CA GLN A 110 -2.99 7.61 -2.54
C GLN A 110 -4.24 8.46 -2.31
N ILE A 111 -5.15 7.95 -1.50
CA ILE A 111 -6.32 8.70 -1.00
C ILE A 111 -6.24 8.84 0.51
N PHE A 112 -6.77 9.94 1.04
CA PHE A 112 -6.56 10.36 2.43
C PHE A 112 -7.89 10.61 3.12
N GLY A 113 -7.98 10.25 4.40
CA GLY A 113 -9.16 10.56 5.22
C GLY A 113 -9.27 12.03 5.60
N SER A 114 -8.20 12.83 5.45
CA SER A 114 -8.24 14.28 5.63
C SER A 114 -7.10 15.01 4.92
N LYS A 115 -7.24 16.32 4.73
CA LYS A 115 -6.13 17.16 4.23
C LYS A 115 -4.94 17.19 5.19
N ARG A 116 -5.19 17.02 6.49
CA ARG A 116 -4.13 16.94 7.51
C ARG A 116 -3.28 15.69 7.31
N SER A 117 -3.90 14.52 7.11
CA SER A 117 -3.15 13.28 6.88
C SER A 117 -2.38 13.33 5.56
N GLU A 118 -2.96 13.89 4.50
CA GLU A 118 -2.25 14.14 3.23
C GLU A 118 -1.01 15.02 3.42
N ASN A 119 -1.15 16.17 4.09
CA ASN A 119 -0.04 17.08 4.33
C ASN A 119 1.04 16.46 5.22
N ARG A 120 0.67 15.60 6.19
CA ARG A 120 1.64 14.85 7.00
C ARG A 120 2.38 13.85 6.13
N PHE A 121 1.66 13.02 5.38
CA PHE A 121 2.21 11.99 4.52
C PHE A 121 3.28 12.54 3.58
N GLN A 122 3.04 13.70 2.98
CA GLN A 122 4.00 14.37 2.07
C GLN A 122 5.30 14.82 2.75
N ARG A 123 5.32 14.96 4.08
CA ARG A 123 6.49 15.39 4.86
C ARG A 123 7.28 14.22 5.46
N GLU A 124 6.71 13.02 5.44
CA GLU A 124 7.35 11.84 6.04
C GLU A 124 8.45 11.26 5.16
N ASP A 125 9.56 10.85 5.78
CA ASP A 125 10.58 10.06 5.10
C ASP A 125 10.13 8.60 5.00
N ARG A 126 9.77 8.18 3.78
CA ARG A 126 9.25 6.83 3.49
C ARG A 126 10.19 5.99 2.63
N ARG A 127 11.44 6.42 2.43
CA ARG A 127 12.42 5.74 1.56
C ARG A 127 12.75 4.32 1.99
N GLU A 128 12.65 4.04 3.29
CA GLU A 128 13.03 2.76 3.87
C GLU A 128 11.89 1.71 3.78
N ARG A 129 10.64 2.12 3.57
CA ARG A 129 9.44 1.24 3.65
C ARG A 129 9.34 0.16 2.56
N ARG A 130 10.14 0.22 1.48
CA ARG A 130 10.15 -0.83 0.44
C ARG A 130 11.50 -1.55 0.37
N PRO A 131 11.70 -2.66 1.11
CA PRO A 131 12.73 -3.60 0.75
C PRO A 131 12.36 -4.30 -0.57
N THR A 132 13.34 -4.49 -1.45
CA THR A 132 13.24 -5.33 -2.65
C THR A 132 12.59 -6.67 -2.31
N ARG A 133 11.68 -7.17 -3.18
CA ARG A 133 11.06 -8.51 -3.06
C ARG A 133 12.09 -9.50 -2.51
N ARG A 134 11.79 -10.12 -1.35
CA ARG A 134 12.69 -11.15 -0.78
C ARG A 134 12.88 -12.24 -1.83
N GLY A 135 14.09 -12.39 -2.36
CA GLY A 135 14.44 -13.48 -3.26
C GLY A 135 15.18 -13.11 -4.53
N ARG A 136 15.18 -11.85 -5.00
CA ARG A 136 16.06 -11.39 -6.10
C ARG A 136 16.31 -9.88 -6.00
N PRO A 137 17.56 -9.41 -6.08
CA PRO A 137 17.81 -8.03 -6.43
C PRO A 137 17.10 -7.74 -7.76
N LEU A 138 16.26 -6.71 -7.79
CA LEU A 138 15.86 -6.11 -9.07
C LEU A 138 17.14 -5.51 -9.65
N GLU A 139 17.71 -6.12 -10.68
CA GLU A 139 18.78 -5.47 -11.45
C GLU A 139 18.19 -4.24 -12.13
N ILE A 140 18.47 -3.07 -11.55
CA ILE A 140 18.14 -1.76 -12.12
C ILE A 140 19.13 -1.48 -13.28
N SER A 141 19.21 -2.38 -14.26
CA SER A 141 20.07 -2.18 -15.45
C SER A 141 19.33 -2.34 -16.78
N GLN A 142 18.00 -2.49 -16.78
CA GLN A 142 17.24 -2.65 -18.03
C GLN A 142 16.16 -1.59 -18.27
N LEU A 143 16.13 -0.51 -17.50
CA LEU A 143 15.35 0.69 -17.85
C LEU A 143 16.27 1.76 -18.45
N THR A 144 16.87 1.45 -19.60
CA THR A 144 17.27 2.50 -20.53
C THR A 144 16.02 2.90 -21.34
N PRO A 145 15.72 4.20 -21.49
CA PRO A 145 14.67 4.64 -22.39
C PRO A 145 15.18 4.44 -23.82
N ALA A 146 14.80 3.35 -24.46
CA ALA A 146 15.11 3.11 -25.87
C ALA A 146 14.17 3.95 -26.75
N GLY A 147 14.42 5.25 -26.79
CA GLY A 147 14.15 6.04 -27.99
C GLY A 147 14.99 5.49 -29.14
N GLN A 148 14.34 5.37 -30.30
CA GLN A 148 14.92 5.22 -31.64
C GLN A 148 15.85 4.00 -31.85
N ARG A 149 15.30 2.92 -32.40
CA ARG A 149 16.04 2.04 -33.30
C ARG A 149 15.21 1.73 -34.53
N GLU A 150 15.74 2.13 -35.68
CA GLU A 150 15.23 1.88 -37.01
C GLU A 150 15.04 0.37 -37.25
N GLY A 151 13.93 0.00 -37.92
CA GLY A 151 13.62 -1.38 -38.25
C GLY A 151 14.61 -1.97 -39.27
N PRO A 152 14.92 -3.28 -39.22
CA PRO A 152 15.90 -3.88 -40.10
C PRO A 152 15.37 -3.95 -41.55
N ALA A 153 16.24 -3.60 -42.49
CA ALA A 153 16.02 -3.68 -43.93
C ALA A 153 15.69 -5.12 -44.37
N LEU A 154 14.63 -5.28 -45.16
CA LEU A 154 14.28 -6.53 -45.83
C LEU A 154 15.40 -6.94 -46.80
N ALA A 155 16.15 -7.98 -46.45
CA ALA A 155 17.10 -8.63 -47.35
C ALA A 155 16.34 -9.34 -48.49
N ARG A 156 16.51 -8.84 -49.71
CA ARG A 156 16.08 -9.49 -50.95
C ARG A 156 16.80 -10.84 -51.10
N ARG A 157 16.05 -11.95 -51.05
CA ARG A 157 16.56 -13.25 -51.50
C ARG A 157 16.40 -13.36 -53.01
N SER A 158 17.51 -13.38 -53.71
CA SER A 158 17.63 -13.83 -55.09
C SER A 158 17.24 -15.30 -55.20
N ARG A 159 16.28 -15.62 -56.07
CA ARG A 159 16.08 -16.99 -56.57
C ARG A 159 16.81 -17.11 -57.90
N GLY A 160 17.91 -17.86 -57.89
CA GLY A 160 18.56 -18.37 -59.09
C GLY A 160 17.75 -19.50 -59.72
N ARG A 161 17.83 -19.57 -61.05
CA ARG A 161 17.13 -20.45 -61.99
C ARG A 161 17.42 -21.95 -61.78
N ALA A 162 16.44 -22.76 -62.15
CA ALA A 162 16.60 -23.87 -63.09
C ALA A 162 15.52 -23.70 -64.17
#